data_AF-A0A345DSF6-F1
#
_entry.id   AF-A0A345DSF6-F1
#
_cell.length_a   1.000
_cell.length_b   1.000
_cell.length_c   1.000
_cell.angle_alpha   90.00
_cell.angle_beta   90.00
_cell.angle_gamma   90.00
#
_symmetry.space_group_name_H-M   'P 1'
#
loop_
_entity.id
_entity.type
_entity.pdbx_description
1 polymer ?
#
loop_
_entity_poly.entity_id
_entity_poly.type
_entity_poly.pdbx_seq_one_letter_code
_entity_poly.pdbx_strand_id
1 'polypeptide(L)'
;MKKLLSLLSIFSLSCINIMTLISCGNIANNKPHLPPAKPKEPIIKDIFYYEKLKQEITAKIKEYDEVIKEIENSKNDYENETDYQIELKQTKAEQFIKISKINNCEYQILLCQKENEFTDEQKQQTIKLLEKQINNLNSALNLLSEIKNSDFNQKDLETINKKNKNTKIILDEIKNN
;
A
#
# COMPACT_ATOMS: atom_id res chain seq x y z
N MET A 1 -26.84 -21.00 -4.14
CA MET A 1 -25.88 -20.87 -3.01
C MET A 1 -24.80 -21.96 -3.04
N LYS A 2 -23.83 -21.88 -3.96
CA LYS A 2 -22.61 -22.71 -3.96
C LYS A 2 -21.55 -21.99 -4.82
N LYS A 3 -20.78 -21.05 -4.24
CA LYS A 3 -19.39 -20.66 -4.60
C LYS A 3 -18.91 -19.31 -4.02
N LEU A 4 -19.80 -18.38 -3.67
CA LEU A 4 -19.44 -17.06 -3.10
C LEU A 4 -18.76 -17.10 -1.72
N LEU A 5 -18.78 -18.23 -1.02
CA LEU A 5 -18.17 -18.37 0.32
C LEU A 5 -16.63 -18.44 0.29
N SER A 6 -15.99 -18.64 -0.86
CA SER A 6 -14.52 -18.77 -0.96
C SER A 6 -13.78 -17.43 -0.99
N LEU A 7 -14.44 -16.33 -1.38
CA LEU A 7 -13.79 -15.02 -1.54
C LEU A 7 -13.71 -14.24 -0.22
N LEU A 8 -14.67 -14.47 0.69
CA LEU A 8 -14.71 -13.86 2.03
C LEU A 8 -13.45 -14.12 2.88
N SER A 9 -12.66 -15.15 2.59
CA SER A 9 -11.42 -15.43 3.32
C SER A 9 -10.21 -14.59 2.88
N ILE A 10 -10.26 -13.93 1.73
CA ILE A 10 -9.16 -13.06 1.23
C ILE A 10 -9.32 -11.64 1.79
N PHE A 11 -10.55 -11.23 2.11
CA PHE A 11 -10.92 -9.91 2.65
C PHE A 11 -10.56 -9.69 4.13
N SER A 12 -9.42 -10.23 4.58
CA SER A 12 -8.74 -9.59 5.69
C SER A 12 -8.11 -8.31 5.16
N LEU A 13 -8.89 -7.23 5.15
CA LEU A 13 -8.39 -5.87 5.05
C LEU A 13 -7.55 -5.61 6.30
N SER A 14 -6.36 -6.20 6.34
CA SER A 14 -5.33 -5.85 7.29
C SER A 14 -4.72 -4.54 6.80
N CYS A 15 -5.50 -3.46 6.89
CA CYS A 15 -5.01 -2.13 7.24
C CYS A 15 -4.42 -2.18 8.67
N ILE A 16 -3.58 -3.18 8.97
CA ILE A 16 -2.77 -3.19 10.17
C ILE A 16 -1.72 -2.11 9.94
N ASN A 17 -2.03 -0.93 10.47
CA ASN A 17 -1.12 0.09 10.97
C ASN A 17 0.34 -0.04 10.49
N ILE A 18 0.61 0.34 9.23
CA ILE A 18 1.95 0.85 8.87
C ILE A 18 1.90 2.38 8.99
N MET A 19 1.51 2.83 10.18
CA MET A 19 1.58 4.21 10.64
C MET A 19 2.44 4.12 11.90
N THR A 20 3.77 4.14 11.77
CA THR A 20 4.54 5.38 11.74
C THR A 20 5.81 5.23 10.88
N LEU A 21 5.87 5.97 9.77
CA LEU A 21 7.11 6.32 9.07
C LEU A 21 7.21 7.83 9.10
N ILE A 22 7.40 8.39 10.30
CA ILE A 22 7.98 9.73 10.53
C ILE A 22 8.72 9.62 11.86
N SER A 23 10.05 9.56 11.81
CA SER A 23 10.91 9.89 12.95
C SER A 23 11.01 11.41 12.99
N CYS A 24 10.18 12.06 13.79
CA CYS A 24 10.39 13.45 14.20
C CYS A 24 10.77 13.48 15.67
N GLY A 25 11.99 14.01 15.91
CA GLY A 25 12.53 14.64 17.11
C GLY A 25 11.99 14.32 18.52
N ASN A 26 12.91 13.90 19.38
CA ASN A 26 12.94 14.03 20.84
C ASN A 26 11.95 15.04 21.45
N ILE A 27 11.03 14.59 22.31
CA ILE A 27 10.52 15.38 23.45
C ILE A 27 10.28 14.43 24.63
N ALA A 28 11.05 14.64 25.70
CA ALA A 28 10.93 13.97 26.99
C ALA A 28 9.63 14.36 27.71
N ASN A 29 9.02 13.44 28.46
CA ASN A 29 8.27 13.78 29.68
C ASN A 29 8.08 12.56 30.59
N ASN A 30 8.44 12.74 31.85
CA ASN A 30 8.50 11.76 32.93
C ASN A 30 7.10 11.38 33.48
N LYS A 31 6.82 10.08 33.66
CA LYS A 31 5.85 9.51 34.64
C LYS A 31 6.19 8.03 34.97
N PRO A 32 5.72 7.48 36.12
CA PRO A 32 6.41 6.41 36.84
C PRO A 32 6.25 5.01 36.23
N HIS A 33 7.32 4.22 36.39
CA HIS A 33 7.54 2.91 35.79
C HIS A 33 6.65 1.79 36.36
N LEU A 34 5.80 1.22 35.50
CA LEU A 34 5.54 -0.23 35.51
C LEU A 34 6.83 -0.96 35.08
N PRO A 35 7.09 -2.20 35.53
CA PRO A 35 8.22 -2.96 35.04
C PRO A 35 8.13 -3.03 33.52
N PRO A 36 9.15 -2.56 32.78
CA PRO A 36 9.09 -2.51 31.33
C PRO A 36 8.93 -3.94 30.84
N ALA A 37 7.81 -4.21 30.15
CA ALA A 37 7.78 -5.30 29.19
C ALA A 37 9.03 -5.11 28.33
N LYS A 38 9.88 -6.15 28.20
CA LYS A 38 11.05 -6.09 27.31
C LYS A 38 10.57 -5.45 26.01
N PRO A 39 11.12 -4.28 25.60
CA PRO A 39 10.75 -3.68 24.35
C PRO A 39 10.90 -4.76 23.29
N LYS A 40 9.85 -5.02 22.50
CA LYS A 40 10.05 -5.79 21.27
C LYS A 40 11.19 -5.06 20.57
N GLU A 41 12.31 -5.75 20.36
CA GLU A 41 13.46 -5.16 19.67
C GLU A 41 12.91 -4.50 18.40
N PRO A 42 13.25 -3.22 18.16
CA PRO A 42 12.77 -2.53 16.98
C PRO A 42 13.17 -3.37 15.78
N ILE A 43 12.19 -3.77 14.95
CA ILE A 43 12.48 -4.45 13.69
C ILE A 43 13.32 -3.46 12.89
N ILE A 44 14.61 -3.75 12.75
CA ILE A 44 15.51 -2.99 11.90
C ILE A 44 14.98 -3.20 10.47
N LYS A 45 14.45 -2.14 9.88
CA LYS A 45 13.96 -2.17 8.50
C LYS A 45 15.18 -2.00 7.59
N ASP A 46 15.74 -3.12 7.17
CA ASP A 46 16.89 -3.22 6.29
C ASP A 46 16.49 -3.71 4.88
N ILE A 47 17.49 -3.94 4.02
CA ILE A 47 17.28 -4.45 2.67
C ILE A 47 16.52 -5.79 2.70
N PHE A 48 16.94 -6.72 3.57
CA PHE A 48 16.34 -8.05 3.67
C PHE A 48 14.85 -7.99 4.05
N TYR A 49 14.51 -7.11 4.99
CA TYR A 49 13.11 -6.86 5.37
C TYR A 49 12.27 -6.42 4.17
N TYR A 50 12.74 -5.43 3.40
CA TYR A 50 11.98 -4.90 2.26
C TYR A 50 11.95 -5.86 1.06
N GLU A 51 13.01 -6.65 0.84
CA GLU A 51 13.01 -7.71 -0.17
C GLU A 51 11.98 -8.79 0.14
N LYS A 52 11.94 -9.26 1.40
CA LYS A 52 10.95 -10.24 1.85
C LYS A 52 9.53 -9.68 1.71
N LEU A 53 9.30 -8.45 2.18
CA LEU A 53 8.00 -7.80 2.06
C LEU A 53 7.59 -7.62 0.59
N LYS A 54 8.54 -7.28 -0.30
CA LYS A 54 8.28 -7.18 -1.74
C LYS A 54 7.80 -8.52 -2.31
N GLN A 55 8.48 -9.63 -1.99
CA GLN A 55 8.09 -10.98 -2.43
C GLN A 55 6.67 -11.35 -1.96
N GLU A 56 6.35 -11.10 -0.69
CA GLU A 56 5.03 -11.36 -0.12
C GLU A 56 3.93 -10.54 -0.82
N ILE A 57 4.20 -9.26 -1.12
CA ILE A 57 3.25 -8.41 -1.84
C ILE A 57 3.12 -8.84 -3.31
N THR A 58 4.21 -9.25 -3.97
CA THR A 58 4.17 -9.76 -5.34
C THR A 58 3.31 -11.00 -5.45
N ALA A 59 3.39 -11.93 -4.49
CA ALA A 59 2.51 -13.09 -4.45
C ALA A 59 1.03 -12.67 -4.35
N LYS A 60 0.70 -11.75 -3.43
CA LYS A 60 -0.66 -11.22 -3.28
C LYS A 60 -1.19 -10.55 -4.54
N ILE A 61 -0.35 -9.81 -5.28
CA ILE A 61 -0.79 -9.17 -6.53
C ILE A 61 -1.20 -10.21 -7.57
N LYS A 62 -0.51 -11.36 -7.64
CA LYS A 62 -0.91 -12.47 -8.53
C LYS A 62 -2.25 -13.07 -8.11
N GLU A 63 -2.52 -13.18 -6.81
CA GLU A 63 -3.83 -13.58 -6.31
C GLU A 63 -4.91 -12.58 -6.77
N TYR A 64 -4.66 -11.27 -6.68
CA TYR A 64 -5.59 -10.27 -7.22
C TYR A 64 -5.77 -10.37 -8.74
N ASP A 65 -4.71 -10.67 -9.51
CA ASP A 65 -4.82 -10.89 -10.97
C ASP A 65 -5.77 -12.06 -11.31
N GLU A 66 -5.71 -13.13 -10.51
CA GLU A 66 -6.59 -14.28 -10.65
C GLU A 66 -8.03 -13.94 -10.25
N VAL A 67 -8.23 -13.30 -9.09
CA VAL A 67 -9.56 -12.88 -8.62
C VAL A 67 -10.22 -11.92 -9.60
N ILE A 68 -9.50 -10.95 -10.17
CA ILE A 68 -10.04 -10.03 -11.17
C ILE A 68 -10.53 -10.80 -12.40
N LYS A 69 -9.76 -11.79 -12.88
CA LYS A 69 -10.18 -12.64 -14.00
C LYS A 69 -11.40 -13.48 -13.66
N GLU A 70 -11.49 -14.00 -12.45
CA GLU A 70 -12.66 -14.75 -11.99
C GLU A 70 -13.91 -13.87 -12.01
N ILE A 71 -13.84 -12.67 -11.41
CA ILE A 71 -14.93 -11.69 -11.43
C ILE A 71 -15.36 -11.37 -12.86
N GLU A 72 -14.40 -11.06 -13.74
CA GLU A 72 -14.67 -10.72 -15.14
C GLU A 72 -15.34 -11.87 -15.91
N ASN A 73 -14.94 -13.12 -15.65
CA ASN A 73 -15.54 -14.31 -16.27
C ASN A 73 -16.91 -14.68 -15.69
N SER A 74 -17.18 -14.33 -14.43
CA SER A 74 -18.44 -14.61 -13.75
C SER A 74 -19.45 -13.48 -13.84
N LYS A 75 -19.27 -12.51 -14.77
CA LYS A 75 -20.17 -11.35 -14.91
C LYS A 75 -21.67 -11.73 -14.94
N ASN A 76 -22.01 -12.80 -15.65
CA ASN A 76 -23.40 -13.25 -15.78
C ASN A 76 -23.97 -13.95 -14.53
N ASP A 77 -23.10 -14.27 -13.55
CA ASP A 77 -23.50 -14.90 -12.29
C ASP A 77 -23.94 -13.88 -11.23
N TYR A 78 -23.74 -12.57 -11.48
CA TYR A 78 -24.18 -11.49 -10.60
C TYR A 78 -25.67 -11.18 -10.79
N GLU A 79 -26.35 -10.90 -9.68
CA GLU A 79 -27.78 -10.54 -9.70
C GLU A 79 -28.03 -9.21 -10.44
N ASN A 80 -27.08 -8.28 -10.39
CA ASN A 80 -27.16 -7.01 -11.10
C ASN A 80 -25.78 -6.45 -11.48
N GLU A 81 -25.75 -5.57 -12.47
CA GLU A 81 -24.51 -4.93 -12.97
C GLU A 81 -23.85 -4.05 -11.89
N THR A 82 -24.62 -3.52 -10.94
CA THR A 82 -24.06 -2.62 -9.92
C THR A 82 -23.13 -3.38 -8.98
N ASP A 83 -23.56 -4.54 -8.47
CA ASP A 83 -22.76 -5.38 -7.57
C ASP A 83 -21.51 -5.91 -8.26
N TYR A 84 -21.63 -6.36 -9.52
CA TYR A 84 -20.49 -6.74 -10.35
C TYR A 84 -19.45 -5.61 -10.47
N GLN A 85 -19.91 -4.41 -10.80
CA GLN A 85 -19.01 -3.26 -10.96
C GLN A 85 -18.38 -2.82 -9.64
N ILE A 86 -19.11 -2.91 -8.52
CA ILE A 86 -18.56 -2.61 -7.20
C ILE A 86 -17.43 -3.56 -6.86
N GLU A 87 -17.66 -4.88 -6.93
CA GLU A 87 -16.66 -5.89 -6.59
C GLU A 87 -15.41 -5.79 -7.50
N LEU A 88 -15.62 -5.61 -8.81
CA LEU A 88 -14.54 -5.46 -9.77
C LEU A 88 -13.69 -4.22 -9.49
N LYS A 89 -14.32 -3.06 -9.26
CA LYS A 89 -13.62 -1.80 -9.01
C LYS A 89 -12.90 -1.80 -7.67
N GLN A 90 -13.50 -2.37 -6.62
CA GLN A 90 -12.87 -2.54 -5.31
C GLN A 90 -11.62 -3.42 -5.40
N THR A 91 -11.75 -4.59 -6.05
CA THR A 91 -10.64 -5.53 -6.23
C THR A 91 -9.50 -4.89 -7.02
N LYS A 92 -9.81 -4.16 -8.10
CA LYS A 92 -8.82 -3.38 -8.87
C LYS A 92 -8.17 -2.29 -8.03
N ALA A 93 -8.93 -1.57 -7.20
CA ALA A 93 -8.39 -0.54 -6.31
C ALA A 93 -7.43 -1.14 -5.27
N GLU A 94 -7.78 -2.27 -4.65
CA GLU A 94 -6.90 -2.99 -3.74
C GLU A 94 -5.60 -3.43 -4.40
N GLN A 95 -5.69 -3.98 -5.62
CA GLN A 95 -4.53 -4.35 -6.40
C GLN A 95 -3.59 -3.16 -6.63
N PHE A 96 -4.12 -2.01 -7.07
CA PHE A 96 -3.33 -0.79 -7.22
C PHE A 96 -2.64 -0.36 -5.92
N ILE A 97 -3.33 -0.46 -4.78
CA ILE A 97 -2.74 -0.17 -3.46
C ILE A 97 -1.61 -1.16 -3.13
N LYS A 98 -1.71 -2.44 -3.51
CA LYS A 98 -0.60 -3.40 -3.32
C LYS A 98 0.58 -3.06 -4.23
N ILE A 99 0.35 -2.74 -5.51
CA ILE A 99 1.42 -2.35 -6.45
C ILE A 99 2.13 -1.08 -5.93
N SER A 100 1.39 -0.12 -5.38
CA SER A 100 1.99 1.08 -4.78
C SER A 100 2.92 0.74 -3.61
N LYS A 101 2.63 -0.33 -2.84
CA LYS A 101 3.51 -0.80 -1.76
C LYS A 101 4.79 -1.46 -2.30
N ILE A 102 4.75 -2.14 -3.45
CA ILE A 102 5.98 -2.64 -4.10
C ILE A 102 6.89 -1.47 -4.46
N ASN A 103 6.35 -0.45 -5.12
CA ASN A 103 7.13 0.73 -5.50
C ASN A 103 7.76 1.40 -4.27
N ASN A 104 7.02 1.44 -3.15
CA ASN A 104 7.56 1.93 -1.90
C ASN A 104 8.67 1.03 -1.34
N CYS A 105 8.54 -0.30 -1.37
CA CYS A 105 9.60 -1.22 -0.93
C CYS A 105 10.87 -1.03 -1.76
N GLU A 106 10.75 -0.90 -3.08
CA GLU A 106 11.91 -0.66 -3.96
C GLU A 106 12.57 0.68 -3.66
N TYR A 107 11.79 1.73 -3.41
CA TYR A 107 12.31 3.00 -2.93
C TYR A 107 13.06 2.87 -1.59
N GLN A 108 12.50 2.12 -0.62
CA GLN A 108 13.15 1.91 0.67
C GLN A 108 14.45 1.11 0.54
N ILE A 109 14.52 0.12 -0.37
CA ILE A 109 15.76 -0.63 -0.65
C ILE A 109 16.85 0.33 -1.17
N LEU A 110 16.51 1.23 -2.11
CA LEU A 110 17.44 2.23 -2.61
C LEU A 110 17.95 3.13 -1.47
N LEU A 111 17.07 3.56 -0.57
CA LEU A 111 17.47 4.34 0.61
C LEU A 111 18.41 3.57 1.54
N CYS A 112 18.14 2.28 1.78
CA CYS A 112 19.01 1.44 2.62
C CYS A 112 20.40 1.22 1.99
N GLN A 113 20.49 1.22 0.66
CA GLN A 113 21.74 1.08 -0.08
C GLN A 113 22.51 2.40 -0.23
N LYS A 114 21.93 3.53 0.21
CA LYS A 114 22.53 4.85 0.05
C LYS A 114 23.63 5.05 1.08
N GLU A 115 24.89 5.10 0.61
CA GLU A 115 26.03 5.34 1.50
C GLU A 115 26.23 6.82 1.84
N ASN A 116 25.84 7.78 0.97
CA ASN A 116 25.93 9.23 1.24
C ASN A 116 24.94 10.10 0.43
N GLU A 117 24.95 9.99 -0.90
CA GLU A 117 24.03 10.66 -1.85
C GLU A 117 23.56 9.67 -2.92
N PHE A 118 22.40 9.89 -3.52
CA PHE A 118 22.00 9.13 -4.71
C PHE A 118 22.82 9.58 -5.92
N THR A 119 23.30 8.63 -6.72
CA THR A 119 23.78 8.93 -8.07
C THR A 119 22.64 9.48 -8.94
N ASP A 120 22.95 10.18 -10.02
CA ASP A 120 21.93 10.67 -10.96
C ASP A 120 21.02 9.55 -11.47
N GLU A 121 21.60 8.37 -11.71
CA GLU A 121 20.84 7.18 -12.11
C GLU A 121 19.87 6.74 -11.00
N GLN A 122 20.34 6.68 -9.75
CA GLN A 122 19.48 6.34 -8.60
C GLN A 122 18.40 7.41 -8.34
N LYS A 123 18.69 8.70 -8.57
CA LYS A 123 17.69 9.78 -8.53
C LYS A 123 16.61 9.53 -9.59
N GLN A 124 16.98 9.23 -10.83
CA GLN A 124 16.03 8.92 -11.91
C GLN A 124 15.20 7.66 -11.62
N GLN A 125 15.83 6.60 -11.12
CA GLN A 125 15.13 5.38 -10.71
C GLN A 125 14.13 5.67 -9.58
N THR A 126 14.53 6.47 -8.59
CA THR A 126 13.66 6.88 -7.48
C THR A 126 12.48 7.71 -7.96
N ILE A 127 12.70 8.69 -8.85
CA ILE A 127 11.65 9.50 -9.47
C ILE A 127 10.61 8.59 -10.14
N LYS A 128 11.08 7.63 -10.96
CA LYS A 128 10.21 6.68 -11.65
C LYS A 128 9.39 5.81 -10.69
N LEU A 129 9.99 5.36 -9.58
CA LEU A 129 9.28 4.57 -8.56
C LEU A 129 8.19 5.39 -7.86
N LEU A 130 8.50 6.63 -7.48
CA LEU A 130 7.57 7.53 -6.81
C LEU A 130 6.42 7.93 -7.74
N GLU A 131 6.69 8.23 -9.01
CA GLU A 131 5.67 8.52 -10.03
C GLU A 131 4.72 7.33 -10.23
N LYS A 132 5.27 6.11 -10.34
CA LYS A 132 4.45 4.89 -10.40
C LYS A 132 3.61 4.72 -9.13
N GLN A 133 4.17 4.98 -7.95
CA GLN A 133 3.43 4.90 -6.69
C GLN A 133 2.26 5.89 -6.66
N ILE A 134 2.47 7.14 -7.06
CA ILE A 134 1.43 8.18 -7.14
C ILE A 134 0.35 7.77 -8.14
N ASN A 135 0.73 7.30 -9.32
CA ASN A 135 -0.22 6.88 -10.36
C ASN A 135 -1.13 5.76 -9.86
N ASN A 136 -0.56 4.72 -9.24
CA ASN A 136 -1.35 3.63 -8.66
C ASN A 136 -2.29 4.10 -7.55
N LEU A 137 -1.83 4.97 -6.65
CA LEU A 137 -2.69 5.52 -5.60
C LEU A 137 -3.83 6.37 -6.17
N ASN A 138 -3.57 7.17 -7.21
CA ASN A 138 -4.61 7.94 -7.90
C ASN A 138 -5.62 7.03 -8.60
N SER A 139 -5.16 5.97 -9.28
CA SER A 139 -6.05 4.98 -9.92
C SER A 139 -6.95 4.30 -8.90
N ALA A 140 -6.42 3.91 -7.74
CA ALA A 140 -7.22 3.35 -6.65
C ALA A 140 -8.27 4.36 -6.15
N LEU A 141 -7.87 5.61 -5.86
CA LEU A 141 -8.79 6.65 -5.40
C LEU A 141 -9.90 6.95 -6.42
N ASN A 142 -9.56 6.99 -7.71
CA ASN A 142 -10.54 7.23 -8.76
C ASN A 142 -11.61 6.13 -8.79
N LEU A 143 -11.20 4.85 -8.79
CA LEU A 143 -12.12 3.72 -8.76
C LEU A 143 -13.01 3.75 -7.51
N LEU A 144 -12.42 4.02 -6.34
CA LEU A 144 -13.16 4.09 -5.08
C LEU A 144 -14.14 5.26 -5.02
N SER A 145 -13.83 6.38 -5.69
CA SER A 145 -14.74 7.54 -5.75
C SER A 145 -16.01 7.29 -6.57
N GLU A 146 -15.96 6.32 -7.48
CA GLU A 146 -17.11 5.91 -8.31
C GLU A 146 -18.07 4.95 -7.57
N ILE A 147 -17.64 4.41 -6.42
CA ILE A 147 -18.40 3.42 -5.64
C ILE A 147 -19.11 4.12 -4.48
N LYS A 148 -20.45 4.00 -4.42
CA LYS A 148 -21.26 4.61 -3.34
C LYS A 148 -21.19 3.83 -2.01
N ASN A 149 -21.06 2.51 -2.07
CA ASN A 149 -21.07 1.60 -0.92
C ASN A 149 -19.79 0.77 -0.88
N SER A 150 -18.65 1.45 -0.76
CA SER A 150 -17.37 0.75 -0.73
C SER A 150 -17.09 0.15 0.65
N ASP A 151 -16.46 -1.02 0.69
CA ASP A 151 -15.87 -1.60 1.90
C ASP A 151 -14.75 -0.74 2.49
N PHE A 152 -14.21 0.18 1.69
CA PHE A 152 -13.30 1.22 2.15
C PHE A 152 -14.07 2.27 2.95
N ASN A 153 -13.77 2.35 4.25
CA ASN A 153 -14.30 3.42 5.08
C ASN A 153 -13.53 4.73 4.83
N GLN A 154 -14.06 5.83 5.37
CA GLN A 154 -13.44 7.16 5.26
C GLN A 154 -11.98 7.18 5.74
N LYS A 155 -11.65 6.45 6.81
CA LYS A 155 -10.29 6.39 7.36
C LYS A 155 -9.31 5.70 6.41
N ASP A 156 -9.75 4.69 5.67
CA ASP A 156 -8.94 4.04 4.64
C ASP A 156 -8.62 5.01 3.51
N LEU A 157 -9.62 5.77 3.04
CA LEU A 157 -9.45 6.81 2.02
C LEU A 157 -8.51 7.94 2.48
N GLU A 158 -8.67 8.41 3.72
CA GLU A 158 -7.76 9.38 4.33
C GLU A 158 -6.32 8.87 4.39
N THR A 159 -6.15 7.58 4.70
CA THR A 159 -4.83 6.92 4.74
C THR A 159 -4.19 6.89 3.35
N ILE A 160 -4.94 6.54 2.30
CA ILE A 160 -4.47 6.52 0.91
C ILE A 160 -4.11 7.93 0.45
N ASN A 161 -4.97 8.92 0.71
CA ASN A 161 -4.74 10.32 0.38
C ASN A 161 -3.49 10.88 1.06
N LYS A 162 -3.31 10.60 2.36
CA LYS A 162 -2.11 11.01 3.10
C LYS A 162 -0.85 10.41 2.51
N LYS A 163 -0.85 9.12 2.17
CA LYS A 163 0.28 8.46 1.51
C LYS A 163 0.59 9.09 0.15
N ASN A 164 -0.43 9.34 -0.66
CA ASN A 164 -0.28 9.98 -1.96
C ASN A 164 0.34 11.38 -1.83
N LYS A 165 -0.18 12.21 -0.91
CA LYS A 165 0.36 13.54 -0.61
C LYS A 165 1.82 13.49 -0.18
N ASN A 166 2.18 12.60 0.74
CA ASN A 166 3.55 12.46 1.21
C ASN A 166 4.50 12.00 0.09
N THR A 167 4.04 11.09 -0.78
CA THR A 167 4.83 10.60 -1.92
C THR A 167 5.12 11.74 -2.91
N LYS A 168 4.15 12.64 -3.15
CA LYS A 168 4.35 13.84 -3.99
C LYS A 168 5.39 14.79 -3.39
N ILE A 169 5.33 15.05 -2.09
CA ILE A 169 6.31 15.91 -1.40
C ILE A 169 7.73 15.34 -1.57
N ILE A 170 7.92 14.04 -1.34
CA ILE A 170 9.22 13.38 -1.52
C ILE A 170 9.69 13.46 -2.97
N LEU A 171 8.78 13.27 -3.94
CA LEU A 171 9.11 13.38 -5.36
C LEU A 171 9.60 14.78 -5.72
N ASP A 172 8.92 15.82 -5.22
CA ASP A 172 9.29 17.20 -5.45
C ASP A 172 10.65 17.52 -4.81
N GLU A 173 10.92 17.01 -3.60
CA GLU A 173 12.23 17.15 -2.96
C GLU A 173 13.36 16.52 -3.77
N ILE A 174 13.15 15.32 -4.34
CA ILE A 174 14.18 14.63 -5.14
C ILE A 174 14.38 15.29 -6.51
N LYS A 175 13.35 15.89 -7.10
CA LYS A 175 13.48 16.61 -8.38
C LYS A 175 14.25 17.93 -8.25
N ASN A 176 14.23 18.54 -7.07
CA ASN A 176 14.81 19.86 -6.81
C ASN A 176 16.19 19.82 -6.13
N ASN A 177 16.69 18.63 -5.74
CA ASN A 177 18.02 18.41 -5.13
C ASN A 177 18.90 17.53 -6.02
#